data_AF-A0A8F5VNM8-F1
#
_entry.id   AF-A0A8F5VNM8-F1
#
_cell.length_a   1.000
_cell.length_b   1.000
_cell.length_c   1.000
_cell.angle_alpha   90.00
_cell.angle_beta   90.00
_cell.angle_gamma   90.00
#
_symmetry.space_group_name_H-M   'P 1'
#
loop_
_entity.id
_entity.type
_entity.pdbx_description
1 polymer ?
#
loop_
_entity_poly.entity_id
_entity_poly.type
_entity_poly.pdbx_seq_one_letter_code
_entity_poly.pdbx_strand_id
1 'polypeptide(L)'
;MKQVIQRTPPEEITITRAWEMLEPCRCQMKNIYEFSTPVPLYPLVQELQFIGNKKRWTIYLTHALQEILEKDYNFIVSKQTRHPIQKTQ
;
A
#
# COMPACT_ATOMS: atom_id res chain seq x y z
N MET A 1 -43.01 -20.16 -7.56
CA MET A 1 -41.76 -20.80 -7.11
C MET A 1 -40.99 -19.76 -6.29
N LYS A 2 -40.79 -19.98 -4.98
CA LYS A 2 -40.06 -19.03 -4.13
C LYS A 2 -38.58 -19.42 -4.12
N GLN A 3 -37.70 -18.54 -4.59
CA GLN A 3 -36.26 -18.69 -4.44
C GLN A 3 -35.90 -18.46 -2.96
N VAL A 4 -35.42 -19.50 -2.30
CA VAL A 4 -34.90 -19.44 -0.93
C VAL A 4 -33.50 -18.83 -1.03
N ILE A 5 -33.38 -17.55 -0.67
CA ILE A 5 -32.07 -16.92 -0.50
C ILE A 5 -31.46 -17.50 0.77
N GLN A 6 -30.51 -18.41 0.62
CA GLN A 6 -29.69 -18.88 1.74
C GLN A 6 -28.87 -17.69 2.23
N ARG A 7 -29.21 -17.17 3.41
CA ARG A 7 -28.42 -16.14 4.07
C ARG A 7 -27.27 -16.84 4.78
N THR A 8 -26.10 -16.87 4.15
CA THR A 8 -24.88 -17.30 4.83
C THR A 8 -24.61 -16.34 6.00
N PRO A 9 -24.28 -16.83 7.21
CA PRO A 9 -23.96 -15.99 8.35
C PRO A 9 -22.73 -15.13 8.06
N PRO A 10 -22.72 -13.84 8.48
CA PRO A 10 -21.64 -12.91 8.15
C PRO A 10 -20.26 -13.32 8.72
N GLU A 11 -20.22 -14.23 9.71
CA GLU A 11 -19.00 -14.62 10.43
C GLU A 11 -18.12 -15.64 9.67
N GLU A 12 -18.67 -16.40 8.72
CA GLU A 12 -17.90 -17.41 7.95
C GLU A 12 -17.16 -16.81 6.74
N ILE A 13 -17.47 -15.57 6.36
CA ILE A 13 -17.01 -14.95 5.11
C ILE A 13 -15.61 -14.30 5.28
N THR A 14 -15.10 -14.16 6.51
CA THR A 14 -13.90 -13.37 6.77
C THR A 14 -12.59 -14.14 6.61
N ILE A 15 -12.56 -15.47 6.78
CA ILE A 15 -11.31 -16.24 6.76
C ILE A 15 -11.04 -16.89 5.38
N THR A 16 -12.09 -17.24 4.62
CA THR A 16 -11.96 -17.98 3.35
C THR A 16 -11.31 -17.17 2.23
N ARG A 17 -11.62 -15.87 2.13
CA ARG A 17 -11.01 -14.98 1.11
C ARG A 17 -9.50 -14.83 1.27
N ALA A 18 -8.98 -14.82 2.50
CA ALA A 18 -7.57 -14.53 2.75
C ALA A 18 -6.63 -15.64 2.26
N TRP A 19 -7.04 -16.90 2.34
CA TRP A 19 -6.24 -18.04 1.87
C TRP A 19 -6.22 -18.17 0.35
N GLU A 20 -7.28 -17.75 -0.35
CA GLU A 20 -7.35 -17.69 -1.81
C GLU A 20 -6.59 -16.49 -2.40
N MET A 21 -6.31 -15.45 -1.58
CA MET A 21 -5.60 -14.22 -1.98
C MET A 21 -4.07 -14.29 -1.84
N LEU A 22 -3.49 -15.49 -1.76
CA LEU A 22 -2.05 -15.67 -1.87
C LEU A 22 -1.61 -15.36 -3.31
N GLU A 23 -1.22 -14.11 -3.55
CA GLU A 23 -0.60 -13.69 -4.81
C GLU A 23 0.61 -14.61 -5.10
N PRO A 24 0.57 -15.42 -6.17
CA PRO A 24 1.58 -16.44 -6.44
C PRO A 24 2.90 -15.79 -6.89
N CYS A 25 2.84 -14.59 -7.45
CA CYS A 25 4.00 -13.83 -7.91
C CYS A 25 4.63 -13.06 -6.75
N ARG A 26 5.85 -13.45 -6.36
CA ARG A 26 6.61 -12.82 -5.28
C ARG A 26 7.98 -12.37 -5.77
N CYS A 27 8.52 -11.35 -5.14
CA CYS A 27 9.90 -10.91 -5.32
C CYS A 27 10.63 -10.90 -3.97
N GLN A 28 11.94 -11.15 -4.00
CA GLN A 28 12.78 -10.95 -2.82
C GLN A 28 13.00 -9.45 -2.62
N MET A 29 12.66 -8.93 -1.44
CA MET A 29 12.85 -7.52 -1.10
C MET A 29 14.07 -7.34 -0.20
N LYS A 30 14.85 -6.31 -0.46
CA LYS A 30 15.91 -5.84 0.42
C LYS A 30 15.52 -4.48 0.96
N ASN A 31 15.76 -4.24 2.25
CA ASN A 31 15.58 -2.92 2.82
C ASN A 31 16.61 -1.95 2.22
N ILE A 32 16.13 -0.87 1.61
CA ILE A 32 16.98 0.20 1.04
C ILE A 32 16.98 1.40 1.98
N TYR A 33 15.81 1.77 2.50
CA TYR A 33 15.61 2.94 3.35
C TYR A 33 14.65 2.62 4.49
N GLU A 34 15.07 2.96 5.70
CA GLU A 34 14.22 2.91 6.89
C GLU A 34 13.85 4.35 7.28
N PHE A 35 12.55 4.59 7.47
CA PHE A 35 12.01 5.89 7.88
C PHE A 35 11.80 5.86 9.39
N SER A 36 12.58 6.65 10.14
CA SER A 36 12.49 6.67 11.61
C SER A 36 11.11 7.04 12.12
N THR A 37 10.44 7.94 11.38
CA THR A 37 9.05 8.32 11.60
C THR A 37 8.27 7.97 10.34
N PRO A 38 7.14 7.25 10.44
CA PRO A 38 6.28 7.00 9.30
C PRO A 38 5.89 8.30 8.61
N VAL A 39 6.07 8.35 7.30
CA VAL A 39 5.72 9.55 6.54
C VAL A 39 4.19 9.63 6.41
N PRO A 40 3.55 10.74 6.84
CA PRO A 40 2.12 10.89 6.69
C PRO A 40 1.73 10.92 5.21
N LEU A 41 0.73 10.11 4.84
CA LEU A 41 0.31 9.93 3.46
C LEU A 41 -0.37 11.17 2.86
N TYR A 42 -1.21 11.86 3.63
CA TYR A 42 -1.96 13.03 3.15
C TYR A 42 -1.08 14.16 2.57
N PRO A 43 0.00 14.61 3.23
CA PRO A 43 0.89 15.62 2.64
C PRO A 43 1.67 15.10 1.43
N LEU A 44 2.02 13.80 1.38
CA LEU A 44 2.63 13.21 0.18
C LEU A 44 1.69 13.30 -1.01
N VAL A 45 0.43 12.93 -0.81
CA VAL A 45 -0.60 12.91 -1.86
C VAL A 45 -0.73 14.26 -2.57
N GLN A 46 -0.58 15.37 -1.85
CA GLN A 46 -0.68 16.71 -2.43
C GLN A 46 0.44 17.01 -3.44
N GLU A 47 1.62 16.41 -3.25
CA GLU A 47 2.83 16.68 -4.04
C GLU A 47 3.08 15.62 -5.13
N LEU A 48 2.62 14.38 -4.94
CA LEU A 48 2.87 13.25 -5.86
C LEU A 48 2.21 13.45 -7.23
N GLN A 49 2.98 13.45 -8.30
CA GLN A 49 2.51 13.75 -9.65
C GLN A 49 1.58 12.68 -10.22
N PHE A 50 1.76 11.39 -9.87
CA PHE A 50 0.88 10.33 -10.33
C PHE A 50 -0.59 10.50 -9.87
N ILE A 51 -0.81 11.26 -8.79
CA ILE A 51 -2.15 11.57 -8.29
C ILE A 51 -2.67 12.81 -9.01
N GLY A 52 -3.37 12.59 -10.12
CA GLY A 52 -3.97 13.66 -10.92
C GLY A 52 -5.08 14.41 -10.18
N ASN A 53 -5.96 13.69 -9.46
CA ASN A 53 -7.06 14.31 -8.70
C ASN A 53 -6.82 14.28 -7.18
N LYS A 54 -6.34 15.40 -6.63
CA LYS A 54 -6.04 15.56 -5.20
C LYS A 54 -7.25 15.52 -4.27
N LYS A 55 -8.48 15.71 -4.79
CA LYS A 55 -9.71 15.61 -3.99
C LYS A 55 -10.22 14.18 -3.89
N ARG A 56 -9.89 13.33 -4.87
CA ARG A 56 -10.32 11.91 -4.96
C ARG A 56 -9.11 10.98 -5.10
N TRP A 57 -8.09 11.24 -4.31
CA TRP A 57 -6.79 10.57 -4.39
C TRP A 57 -6.82 9.10 -3.94
N THR A 58 -7.78 8.72 -3.09
CA THR A 58 -7.89 7.36 -2.54
C THR A 58 -8.05 6.30 -3.62
N ILE A 59 -8.69 6.64 -4.75
CA ILE A 59 -8.89 5.73 -5.89
C ILE A 59 -7.53 5.26 -6.46
N TYR A 60 -6.53 6.15 -6.48
CA TYR A 60 -5.19 5.86 -6.99
C TYR A 60 -4.37 4.93 -6.10
N LEU A 61 -4.88 4.57 -4.90
CA LEU A 61 -4.20 3.68 -3.96
C LEU A 61 -4.96 2.36 -3.74
N THR A 62 -6.00 2.12 -4.53
CA THR A 62 -6.78 0.87 -4.45
C THR A 62 -6.07 -0.32 -5.10
N HIS A 63 -5.08 -0.05 -5.95
CA HIS A 63 -4.26 -1.08 -6.58
C HIS A 63 -3.17 -1.58 -5.62
N ALA A 64 -2.91 -2.89 -5.64
CA ALA A 64 -1.87 -3.50 -4.81
C ALA A 64 -0.46 -3.02 -5.20
N LEU A 65 -0.24 -2.79 -6.49
CA LEU A 65 1.00 -2.24 -7.06
C LEU A 65 0.65 -1.15 -8.05
N GLN A 66 1.44 -0.08 -8.07
CA GLN A 66 1.31 1.00 -9.03
C GLN A 66 2.69 1.51 -9.42
N GLU A 67 2.88 1.69 -10.72
CA GLU A 67 4.07 2.36 -11.23
C GLU A 67 4.03 3.84 -10.86
N ILE A 68 5.16 4.36 -10.39
CA ILE A 68 5.34 5.77 -10.05
C ILE A 68 6.49 6.35 -10.85
N LEU A 69 6.41 7.64 -11.15
CA LEU A 69 7.48 8.36 -11.83
C LEU A 69 8.71 8.44 -10.94
N GLU A 70 9.90 8.45 -11.54
CA GLU A 70 11.18 8.59 -10.80
C GLU A 70 11.19 9.83 -9.90
N LYS A 71 10.58 10.93 -10.36
CA LYS A 71 10.45 12.16 -9.58
C LYS A 71 9.63 11.95 -8.30
N ASP A 72 8.55 11.18 -8.36
CA ASP A 72 7.71 10.87 -7.21
C ASP A 72 8.43 9.94 -6.23
N TYR A 73 9.16 8.95 -6.74
CA TYR A 73 10.04 8.10 -5.93
C TYR A 73 11.09 8.93 -5.17
N ASN A 74 11.83 9.79 -5.88
CA ASN A 74 12.84 10.66 -5.29
C ASN A 74 12.25 11.59 -4.23
N PHE A 75 11.04 12.09 -4.47
CA PHE A 75 10.31 12.90 -3.50
C PHE A 75 9.97 12.11 -2.22
N ILE A 76 9.47 10.87 -2.33
CA ILE A 76 9.19 10.02 -1.16
C ILE A 76 10.46 9.73 -0.38
N VAL A 77 11.53 9.30 -1.06
CA VAL A 77 12.83 8.99 -0.45
C VAL A 77 13.43 10.23 0.24
N SER A 78 13.23 11.44 -0.31
CA SER A 78 13.72 12.67 0.32
C SER A 78 13.12 12.95 1.70
N LYS A 79 11.98 12.35 2.05
CA LYS A 79 11.34 12.47 3.38
C LYS A 79 11.98 11.54 4.41
N GLN A 80 12.95 10.73 4.02
CA GLN A 80 13.67 9.86 4.93
C GLN A 80 14.45 10.71 5.94
N THR A 81 14.09 10.58 7.21
CA THR A 81 14.94 10.99 8.33
C THR A 81 16.05 9.96 8.48
N ARG A 82 17.29 10.35 8.17
CA ARG A 82 18.46 9.48 8.33
C ARG A 82 18.72 9.24 9.83
N HIS A 83 18.63 8.00 10.27
CA HIS A 83 19.43 7.55 11.42
C HIS A 83 20.74 6.95 10.92
N PRO A 84 21.86 7.17 11.62
CA PRO A 84 23.08 6.42 11.36
C PRO A 84 22.76 4.95 11.60
N ILE A 85 22.90 4.13 10.55
CA ILE A 85 22.78 2.67 10.64
C ILE A 85 23.77 2.23 11.72
N GLN A 86 23.26 1.76 12.86
CA GLN A 86 24.12 1.11 13.84
C GLN A 86 24.59 -0.21 13.21
N LYS A 87 25.85 -0.23 12.77
CA LYS A 87 26.52 -1.46 12.34
C LYS A 87 26.55 -2.38 13.56
N THR A 88 25.72 -3.40 13.56
CA THR A 88 25.82 -4.49 14.53
C THR A 88 27.13 -5.24 14.22
N GLN A 89 28.01 -5.30 15.22
CA GLN A 89 29.29 -6.01 15.20
C GLN A 89 29.10 -7.53 15.16
#